data_AF-A0A966K5G6-F1
#
_entry.id   AF-A0A966K5G6-F1
#
_cell.length_a   1.000
_cell.length_b   1.000
_cell.length_c   1.000
_cell.angle_alpha   90.00
_cell.angle_beta   90.00
_cell.angle_gamma   90.00
#
_symmetry.space_group_name_H-M   'P 1'
#
loop_
_entity.id
_entity.type
_entity.pdbx_description
1 polymer ?
#
loop_
_entity_poly.entity_id
_entity_poly.type
_entity_poly.pdbx_seq_one_letter_code
_entity_poly.pdbx_strand_id
1 'polypeptide(L)'
;QSLQAERQAIAEKLQKELETLSQEQIAQMQKDIQDKGKDLEFLAGKIQQAQEETAQRVFSENGAAMQKIIGELIQAKQIKVLLQKNETILFSDPAMDLTDDVTSMLDVAASEANTQSE
;
A
#
# COMPACT_ATOMS: atom_id res chain seq x y z
N GLN A 1 12.07 -9.93 -16.08
CA GLN A 1 11.68 -11.15 -15.34
C GLN A 1 11.57 -10.76 -13.86
N SER A 2 10.70 -11.39 -13.07
CA SER A 2 10.63 -11.06 -11.64
C SER A 2 11.79 -11.72 -10.90
N LEU A 3 12.34 -11.04 -9.91
CA LEU A 3 13.43 -11.56 -9.08
C LEU A 3 13.05 -12.88 -8.38
N GLN A 4 11.75 -13.07 -8.09
CA GLN A 4 11.18 -14.32 -7.60
C GLN A 4 11.22 -15.45 -8.64
N ALA A 5 10.88 -15.16 -9.90
CA ALA A 5 10.94 -16.16 -10.97
C ALA A 5 12.38 -16.58 -11.26
N GLU A 6 13.33 -15.64 -11.22
CA GLU A 6 14.75 -15.95 -11.38
C GLU A 6 15.30 -16.80 -10.22
N ARG A 7 14.92 -16.48 -8.98
CA ARG A 7 15.30 -17.30 -7.81
C ARG A 7 14.75 -18.72 -7.92
N GLN A 8 13.48 -18.86 -8.34
CA GLN A 8 12.84 -20.15 -8.53
C GLN A 8 13.50 -20.96 -9.65
N ALA A 9 13.84 -20.33 -10.77
CA ALA A 9 14.53 -20.98 -11.88
C ALA A 9 15.91 -21.52 -11.47
N ILE A 10 16.66 -20.77 -10.64
CA ILE A 10 17.96 -21.24 -10.13
C ILE A 10 17.77 -22.40 -9.15
N ALA A 11 16.76 -22.35 -8.27
CA ALA A 11 16.45 -23.43 -7.36
C ALA A 11 16.06 -24.72 -8.10
N GLU A 12 15.23 -24.62 -9.13
CA GLU A 12 14.82 -25.76 -9.97
C GLU A 12 16.00 -26.33 -10.77
N LYS A 13 16.86 -25.47 -11.31
CA LYS A 13 18.07 -25.89 -12.01
C LYS A 13 19.04 -26.61 -11.08
N LEU A 14 19.27 -26.06 -9.89
CA LEU A 14 20.10 -26.67 -8.86
C LEU A 14 19.56 -28.04 -8.44
N GLN A 15 18.24 -28.20 -8.31
CA GLN A 15 17.61 -29.47 -7.96
C GLN A 15 17.74 -30.52 -9.08
N LYS A 16 17.59 -30.12 -10.35
CA LYS A 16 17.63 -31.03 -11.51
C LYS A 16 19.05 -31.44 -11.89
N GLU A 17 20.02 -30.53 -11.77
CA GLU A 17 21.38 -30.75 -12.27
C GLU A 17 22.37 -31.08 -11.13
N LEU A 18 21.89 -31.27 -9.90
CA LEU A 18 22.69 -31.46 -8.68
C LEU A 18 23.75 -32.56 -8.81
N GLU A 19 23.45 -33.63 -9.55
CA GLU A 19 24.34 -34.78 -9.77
C GLU A 19 25.41 -34.54 -10.86
N THR A 20 25.23 -33.51 -11.69
CA THR A 20 26.10 -33.19 -12.84
C THR A 20 26.96 -31.94 -12.65
N LEU A 21 26.60 -31.11 -11.68
CA LEU A 21 27.27 -29.86 -11.37
C LEU A 21 28.50 -30.08 -10.51
N SER A 22 29.52 -29.23 -10.69
CA SER A 22 30.67 -29.19 -9.79
C SER A 22 30.31 -28.54 -8.44
N GLN A 23 31.11 -28.81 -7.41
CA GLN A 23 30.94 -28.18 -6.10
C GLN A 23 31.01 -26.65 -6.15
N GLU A 24 31.85 -26.08 -7.02
CA GLU A 24 31.95 -24.64 -7.23
C GLU A 24 30.67 -24.06 -7.85
N GLN A 25 30.07 -24.78 -8.82
CA GLN A 25 28.82 -24.35 -9.45
C GLN A 25 27.65 -24.43 -8.47
N ILE A 26 27.59 -25.46 -7.64
CA ILE A 26 26.59 -25.60 -6.57
C ILE A 26 26.71 -24.44 -5.58
N ALA A 27 27.92 -24.12 -5.13
CA ALA A 27 28.17 -23.02 -4.20
C ALA A 27 27.75 -21.66 -4.80
N GLN A 28 28.03 -21.43 -6.09
CA GLN A 28 27.62 -20.21 -6.76
C GLN A 28 26.10 -20.09 -6.88
N MET A 29 25.39 -21.16 -7.25
CA MET A 29 23.93 -21.15 -7.34
C MET A 29 23.26 -20.97 -5.98
N GLN A 30 23.80 -21.57 -4.91
CA GLN A 30 23.30 -21.34 -3.55
C GLN A 30 23.49 -19.88 -3.14
N LYS A 31 24.63 -19.28 -3.47
CA LYS A 31 24.89 -17.86 -3.24
C LYS A 31 23.92 -16.97 -4.01
N ASP A 32 23.69 -17.24 -5.29
CA ASP A 32 22.75 -16.48 -6.11
C ASP A 32 21.31 -16.56 -5.57
N ILE A 33 20.88 -17.73 -5.07
CA ILE A 33 19.57 -17.89 -4.41
C ILE A 33 19.50 -17.03 -3.13
N GLN A 34 20.55 -17.05 -2.31
CA GLN A 34 20.62 -16.26 -1.08
C GLN A 34 20.60 -14.75 -1.37
N ASP A 35 21.41 -14.29 -2.31
CA ASP A 35 21.51 -12.87 -2.67
C ASP A 35 20.18 -12.38 -3.27
N LYS A 36 19.56 -13.14 -4.19
CA LYS A 36 18.20 -12.83 -4.68
C LYS A 36 17.15 -12.88 -3.58
N GLY A 37 17.33 -13.72 -2.56
CA GLY A 37 16.48 -13.76 -1.37
C GLY A 37 16.53 -12.45 -0.58
N LYS A 38 17.74 -11.94 -0.30
CA LYS A 38 17.96 -10.66 0.39
C LYS A 38 17.43 -9.48 -0.41
N ASP A 39 17.67 -9.47 -1.72
CA ASP A 39 17.18 -8.41 -2.61
C ASP A 39 15.65 -8.36 -2.62
N LEU A 40 14.97 -9.51 -2.59
CA LEU A 40 13.51 -9.57 -2.47
C LEU A 40 13.00 -9.00 -1.14
N GLU A 41 13.63 -9.36 -0.03
CA GLU A 41 13.29 -8.82 1.29
C GLU A 41 13.50 -7.30 1.35
N PHE A 42 14.60 -6.82 0.78
CA PHE A 42 14.89 -5.39 0.67
C PHE A 42 13.87 -4.64 -0.20
N LEU A 43 13.50 -5.20 -1.35
CA LEU A 43 12.47 -4.63 -2.22
C LEU A 43 11.09 -4.64 -1.54
N ALA A 44 10.74 -5.71 -0.85
CA ALA A 44 9.50 -5.78 -0.09
C ALA A 44 9.45 -4.70 1.00
N GLY A 45 10.56 -4.52 1.75
CA GLY A 45 10.70 -3.44 2.73
C GLY A 45 10.58 -2.05 2.12
N LYS A 46 11.22 -1.81 0.96
CA LYS A 46 11.08 -0.55 0.22
C LYS A 46 9.67 -0.30 -0.27
N ILE A 47 8.97 -1.33 -0.74
CA ILE A 47 7.57 -1.21 -1.16
C ILE A 47 6.69 -0.85 0.03
N GLN A 48 6.88 -1.51 1.18
CA GLN A 48 6.15 -1.18 2.40
C GLN A 48 6.41 0.28 2.81
N GLN A 49 7.67 0.71 2.86
CA GLN A 49 8.02 2.09 3.18
C GLN A 49 7.39 3.07 2.19
N ALA A 50 7.50 2.80 0.89
CA ALA A 50 6.93 3.68 -0.14
C ALA A 50 5.40 3.76 -0.03
N GLN A 51 4.71 2.68 0.36
CA GLN A 51 3.28 2.70 0.61
C GLN A 51 2.94 3.58 1.82
N GLU A 52 3.66 3.45 2.93
CA GLU A 52 3.46 4.27 4.13
C GLU A 52 3.71 5.76 3.83
N GLU A 53 4.81 6.08 3.14
CA GLU A 53 5.13 7.45 2.71
C GLU A 53 4.09 8.02 1.74
N THR A 54 3.59 7.20 0.82
CA THR A 54 2.54 7.61 -0.13
C THR A 54 1.24 7.89 0.62
N ALA A 55 0.84 7.03 1.56
CA ALA A 55 -0.34 7.25 2.38
C ALA A 55 -0.23 8.56 3.17
N GLN A 56 0.90 8.79 3.85
CA GLN A 56 1.14 10.05 4.58
C GLN A 56 1.08 11.28 3.67
N ARG A 57 1.68 11.19 2.48
CA ARG A 57 1.63 12.26 1.48
C ARG A 57 0.21 12.56 1.05
N VAL A 58 -0.56 11.54 0.66
CA VAL A 58 -1.97 11.67 0.26
C VAL A 58 -2.78 12.32 1.38
N PHE A 59 -2.61 11.90 2.64
CA PHE A 59 -3.30 12.54 3.76
C PHE A 59 -2.87 13.98 3.98
N SER A 60 -1.58 14.30 3.85
CA SER A 60 -1.07 15.66 4.01
C SER A 60 -1.57 16.60 2.91
N GLU A 61 -1.57 16.16 1.66
CA GLU A 61 -2.01 16.94 0.50
C GLU A 61 -3.53 17.16 0.53
N ASN A 62 -4.29 16.13 0.90
CA ASN A 62 -5.75 16.18 0.90
C ASN A 62 -6.37 16.63 2.23
N GLY A 63 -5.56 16.80 3.28
CA GLY A 63 -6.05 17.06 4.64
C GLY A 63 -6.93 18.31 4.75
N ALA A 64 -6.55 19.39 4.05
CA ALA A 64 -7.35 20.63 4.04
C ALA A 64 -8.69 20.46 3.31
N ALA A 65 -8.70 19.79 2.16
CA ALA A 65 -9.93 19.48 1.42
C ALA A 65 -10.85 18.57 2.25
N MET A 66 -10.29 17.54 2.89
CA MET A 66 -11.01 16.64 3.77
C MET A 66 -11.64 17.37 4.95
N GLN A 67 -10.91 18.26 5.63
CA GLN A 67 -11.46 19.06 6.74
C GLN A 67 -12.62 19.96 6.28
N LYS A 68 -12.51 20.57 5.09
CA LYS A 68 -13.59 21.38 4.52
C LYS A 68 -14.83 20.53 4.25
N ILE A 69 -14.67 19.40 3.59
CA ILE A 69 -15.75 18.44 3.29
C ILE A 69 -16.43 17.95 4.58
N ILE A 70 -15.65 17.58 5.60
CA ILE A 70 -16.19 17.18 6.91
C ILE A 70 -17.01 18.32 7.51
N GLY A 71 -16.53 19.56 7.44
CA GLY A 71 -17.25 20.74 7.92
C GLY A 71 -18.60 20.95 7.22
N GLU A 72 -18.63 20.79 5.89
CA GLU A 72 -19.84 20.89 5.07
C GLU A 72 -20.84 19.77 5.42
N LEU A 73 -20.36 18.53 5.57
CA LEU A 73 -21.20 17.39 5.95
C LEU A 73 -21.76 17.51 7.37
N ILE A 74 -20.98 18.04 8.33
CA ILE A 74 -21.46 18.32 9.69
C ILE A 74 -22.65 19.28 9.66
N GLN A 75 -22.57 20.33 8.85
CA GLN A 75 -23.66 21.29 8.71
C GLN A 75 -24.87 20.67 7.98
N ALA A 76 -24.64 20.03 6.84
CA ALA A 76 -25.69 19.46 6.00
C ALA A 76 -26.48 18.34 6.70
N LYS A 77 -25.78 17.45 7.42
CA LYS A 77 -26.39 16.33 8.17
C LYS A 77 -26.73 16.67 9.62
N GLN A 78 -26.54 17.92 10.03
CA GLN A 78 -26.77 18.42 11.39
C GLN A 78 -26.08 17.60 12.50
N ILE A 79 -24.87 17.11 12.23
CA ILE A 79 -24.09 16.27 13.14
C ILE A 79 -23.76 17.06 14.40
N LYS A 80 -24.05 16.46 15.57
CA LYS A 80 -23.80 17.09 16.88
C LYS A 80 -22.50 16.64 17.54
N VAL A 81 -22.08 15.40 17.26
CA VAL A 81 -20.84 14.81 17.74
C VAL A 81 -20.24 13.99 16.62
N LEU A 82 -18.97 14.25 16.29
CA LEU A 82 -18.18 13.43 15.40
C LEU A 82 -17.12 12.72 16.23
N LEU A 83 -17.09 11.39 16.17
CA LEU A 83 -16.11 10.57 16.86
C LEU A 83 -15.12 10.04 15.82
N GLN A 84 -13.83 10.01 16.19
CA GLN A 84 -12.83 9.31 15.40
C GLN A 84 -13.13 7.81 15.45
N LYS A 85 -13.05 7.14 14.30
CA LYS A 85 -13.15 5.69 14.22
C LYS A 85 -11.96 5.09 14.96
N ASN A 86 -12.24 4.39 16.05
CA ASN A 86 -11.24 3.71 16.87
C ASN A 86 -11.82 2.39 17.39
N GLU A 87 -10.96 1.53 17.93
CA GLU A 87 -11.35 0.20 18.42
C GLU A 87 -12.28 0.24 19.66
N THR A 88 -12.52 1.42 20.24
CA THR A 88 -13.34 1.60 21.43
C THR A 88 -14.84 1.64 21.12
N ILE A 89 -15.23 1.91 19.87
CA ILE A 89 -16.63 1.87 19.43
C ILE A 89 -17.03 0.41 19.19
N LEU A 90 -17.71 -0.20 20.17
CA LEU A 90 -18.15 -1.60 20.09
C LEU A 90 -19.33 -1.80 19.12
N PHE A 91 -20.16 -0.78 18.93
CA PHE A 91 -21.27 -0.77 17.99
C PHE A 91 -21.67 0.66 17.62
N SER A 92 -21.95 0.89 16.35
CA SER A 92 -22.61 2.07 15.82
C SER A 92 -23.47 1.67 14.62
N ASP A 93 -24.54 2.40 14.37
CA ASP A 93 -25.29 2.25 13.12
C ASP A 93 -24.36 2.65 11.94
N PRO A 94 -24.20 1.82 10.89
CA PRO A 94 -23.40 2.18 9.71
C PRO A 94 -23.82 3.50 9.06
N ALA A 95 -25.09 3.90 9.16
CA ALA A 95 -25.58 5.18 8.64
C ALA A 95 -24.99 6.40 9.39
N MET A 96 -24.34 6.20 10.53
CA MET A 96 -23.61 7.24 11.26
C MET A 96 -22.15 7.41 10.80
N ASP A 97 -21.62 6.50 9.97
CA ASP A 97 -20.26 6.59 9.45
C ASP A 97 -20.22 7.58 8.27
N LEU A 98 -19.40 8.62 8.41
CA LEU A 98 -19.22 9.66 7.39
C LEU A 98 -18.14 9.32 6.34
N THR A 99 -17.38 8.25 6.56
CA THR A 99 -16.15 7.97 5.79
C THR A 99 -16.44 7.85 4.29
N ASP A 100 -17.54 7.21 3.92
CA ASP A 100 -17.92 7.01 2.52
C ASP A 100 -18.34 8.33 1.85
N ASP A 101 -19.08 9.19 2.57
CA ASP A 101 -19.45 10.52 2.05
C ASP A 101 -18.21 11.40 1.85
N VAL A 102 -17.30 11.38 2.83
CA VAL A 102 -16.07 12.18 2.80
C VAL A 102 -15.17 11.75 1.65
N THR A 103 -14.97 10.45 1.47
CA THR A 103 -14.14 9.91 0.38
C THR A 103 -14.76 10.18 -0.99
N SER A 104 -16.09 10.07 -1.12
CA SER A 104 -16.81 10.40 -2.36
C SER A 104 -16.69 11.88 -2.72
N MET A 105 -16.86 12.79 -1.76
CA MET A 105 -16.70 14.23 -2.01
C MET A 105 -15.24 14.60 -2.29
N LEU A 106 -14.28 13.90 -1.69
CA LEU A 106 -12.86 14.13 -1.95
C LEU A 106 -12.48 13.72 -3.39
N ASP A 107 -13.02 12.61 -3.89
CA ASP A 107 -12.84 12.18 -5.28
C ASP A 107 -13.39 13.20 -6.27
N VAL A 108 -14.60 13.71 -6.02
CA VAL A 108 -15.20 14.79 -6.83
C VAL A 108 -14.29 16.03 -6.82
N ALA A 109 -13.85 16.50 -5.65
CA ALA A 109 -12.98 17.67 -5.55
C ALA A 109 -11.63 17.48 -6.27
N ALA A 110 -11.05 16.28 -6.21
CA ALA A 110 -9.84 15.94 -6.94
C ALA A 110 -10.05 15.92 -8.46
N SER A 111 -11.18 15.38 -8.93
CA SER A 111 -11.53 15.36 -10.34
C SER A 111 -11.74 16.77 -10.93
N GLU A 112 -12.39 17.66 -10.17
CA GLU A 112 -12.63 19.05 -10.56
C GLU A 112 -11.32 19.87 -10.66
N ALA A 113 -10.40 19.66 -9.71
CA ALA A 113 -9.09 20.30 -9.73
C ALA A 113 -8.25 19.89 -10.95
N ASN A 114 -8.40 18.64 -11.42
CA ASN A 114 -7.69 18.15 -12.60
C ASN A 114 -8.24 18.78 -13.89
N THR A 115 -9.56 18.96 -13.99
CA THR A 115 -10.19 19.63 -15.16
C THR A 115 -9.96 21.14 -15.24
N GLN A 116 -9.63 21.82 -14.14
CA GLN A 116 -9.29 23.25 -14.14
C GLN A 116 -7.82 23.53 -14.50
N SER A 117 -7.00 22.48 -14.54
CA SER A 117 -5.56 22.57 -14.84
C SER A 117 -5.23 22.27 -16.31
N GLU A 118 -6.23 21.92 -17.12
CA GLU A 118 -6.18 21.74 -18.59
C GLU A 118 -6.69 22.99 -19.33
#